data_AF-A0AAP2YXB1-F1
#
_entry.id   AF-A0AAP2YXB1-F1
#
_cell.length_a   1.000
_cell.length_b   1.000
_cell.length_c   1.000
_cell.angle_alpha   90.00
_cell.angle_beta   90.00
_cell.angle_gamma   90.00
#
_symmetry.space_group_name_H-M   'P 1'
#
loop_
_entity.id
_entity.type
_entity.pdbx_description
1 polymer ?
#
loop_
_entity_poly.entity_id
_entity_poly.type
_entity_poly.pdbx_seq_one_letter_code
_entity_poly.pdbx_strand_id
1 'polypeptide(L)' 'MNEDTDLEVTDGTPDRTCPKCGDPVFQVTVRGPSDWAFGPCGCRVPNVDHCRND' A
#
# COMPACT_ATOMS: atom_id res chain seq x y z
N MET A 1 8.19 -2.31 40.96
CA MET A 1 7.47 -1.42 40.03
C MET A 1 8.45 -0.97 38.97
N ASN A 2 8.21 -1.32 37.72
CA ASN A 2 8.77 -0.62 36.56
C ASN A 2 7.83 -0.92 35.37
N GLU A 3 6.75 -0.13 35.32
CA GLU A 3 5.96 0.11 34.11
C GLU A 3 6.73 1.14 33.30
N ASP A 4 7.30 0.73 32.16
CA ASP A 4 7.78 1.65 31.12
C ASP A 4 8.06 0.82 29.88
N THR A 5 7.03 0.60 29.06
CA THR A 5 7.15 0.74 27.61
C THR A 5 5.74 0.99 27.09
N ASP A 6 5.33 2.26 27.08
CA ASP A 6 4.34 2.71 26.12
C ASP A 6 4.97 2.51 24.74
N LEU A 7 4.75 1.32 24.18
CA LEU A 7 4.96 1.10 22.75
C LEU A 7 3.90 1.99 22.11
N GLU A 8 4.28 3.23 21.78
CA GLU A 8 3.59 4.00 20.75
C GLU A 8 3.70 3.17 19.48
N VAL A 9 2.76 2.23 19.32
CA VAL A 9 2.36 1.69 18.03
C VAL A 9 1.73 2.89 17.35
N THR A 10 2.60 3.75 16.83
CA THR A 10 2.24 4.55 15.69
C THR A 10 1.89 3.52 14.63
N ASP A 11 0.59 3.23 14.54
CA ASP A 11 -0.06 2.62 13.38
C ASP A 11 0.09 3.62 12.22
N GLY A 12 1.35 3.93 11.88
CA GLY A 12 1.77 4.62 10.69
C GLY A 12 1.74 3.63 9.55
N THR A 13 0.69 2.81 9.47
CA THR A 13 0.30 2.23 8.20
C THR A 13 -0.12 3.44 7.39
N PRO A 14 0.70 3.93 6.42
CA PRO A 14 0.24 5.02 5.57
C PRO A 14 -1.11 4.54 5.03
N ASP A 15 -2.12 5.40 5.09
CA ASP A 15 -3.45 5.11 4.57
C ASP A 15 -3.25 4.80 3.08
N ARG A 16 -3.02 3.51 2.78
CA ARG A 16 -2.71 3.06 1.44
C ARG A 16 -4.03 3.14 0.73
N THR A 17 -4.34 4.28 0.14
CA THR A 17 -5.52 4.44 -0.68
C THR A 17 -5.20 3.95 -2.07
N CYS A 18 -6.20 3.38 -2.73
CA CYS A 18 -6.05 2.87 -4.08
C CYS A 18 -5.83 4.08 -5.00
N PRO A 19 -4.71 4.17 -5.73
CA PRO A 19 -4.43 5.32 -6.58
C PRO A 19 -5.42 5.46 -7.76
N LYS A 20 -6.25 4.44 -8.01
CA LYS A 20 -7.25 4.44 -9.08
C LYS A 20 -8.64 4.91 -8.64
N CYS A 21 -9.07 4.60 -7.42
CA CYS A 21 -10.43 4.87 -6.94
C CYS A 21 -10.49 5.57 -5.57
N GLY A 22 -9.37 5.72 -4.87
CA GLY A 22 -9.29 6.33 -3.54
C GLY A 22 -9.70 5.42 -2.39
N ASP A 23 -10.19 4.20 -2.67
CA ASP A 23 -10.61 3.26 -1.62
C ASP A 23 -9.45 2.83 -0.71
N PRO A 24 -9.70 2.61 0.58
CA PRO A 24 -8.68 2.08 1.50
C PRO A 24 -8.21 0.70 1.04
N VAL A 25 -6.89 0.52 0.98
CA VAL A 25 -6.22 -0.71 0.57
C VAL A 25 -5.66 -1.38 1.80
N PHE A 26 -6.11 -2.61 2.01
CA PHE A 26 -5.64 -3.48 3.08
C PHE A 26 -4.59 -4.47 2.58
N GLN A 27 -4.61 -4.78 1.27
CA GLN A 27 -3.70 -5.73 0.66
C GLN A 27 -3.26 -5.28 -0.72
N VAL A 28 -1.95 -5.35 -0.98
CA VAL A 28 -1.39 -5.17 -2.33
C VAL A 28 -0.83 -6.52 -2.78
N THR A 29 -1.32 -7.02 -3.91
CA THR A 29 -0.81 -8.24 -4.56
C THR A 29 0.02 -7.84 -5.76
N VAL A 30 1.32 -8.15 -5.73
CA VAL A 30 2.25 -7.84 -6.82
C VAL A 30 2.44 -9.08 -7.69
N ARG A 31 2.05 -9.00 -8.96
CA ARG A 31 2.20 -10.05 -9.97
C ARG A 31 3.22 -9.65 -11.03
N GLY A 32 4.49 -9.68 -10.63
CA GLY A 32 5.59 -9.22 -11.47
C GLY A 32 5.81 -7.70 -11.34
N PRO A 33 6.77 -7.13 -12.10
CA PRO A 33 7.14 -5.73 -11.93
C PRO A 33 5.92 -4.84 -12.17
N SER A 34 5.22 -4.99 -13.29
CA SER A 34 4.22 -4.03 -13.76
C SER A 34 2.75 -4.38 -13.46
N ASP A 35 2.40 -5.37 -12.63
CA ASP A 35 0.99 -5.68 -12.34
C ASP A 35 0.75 -5.72 -10.83
N TRP A 36 0.13 -4.66 -10.30
CA TRP A 36 -0.15 -4.52 -8.87
C TRP A 36 -1.65 -4.45 -8.68
N ALA A 37 -2.21 -5.35 -7.88
CA ALA A 37 -3.62 -5.41 -7.55
C ALA A 37 -3.88 -4.96 -6.10
N PHE A 38 -4.82 -4.05 -5.90
CA PHE A 38 -5.17 -3.49 -4.60
C PHE A 38 -6.50 -4.09 -4.13
N GLY A 39 -6.51 -4.72 -2.95
CA GLY A 39 -7.71 -5.28 -2.32
C GLY A 39 -8.22 -4.36 -1.20
N PRO A 40 -9.55 -4.17 -1.06
CA PRO A 40 -10.64 -4.94 -1.68
C PRO A 40 -11.18 -4.41 -3.01
N CYS A 41 -10.81 -3.19 -3.44
CA CYS A 41 -11.37 -2.58 -4.65
C CYS A 41 -11.10 -3.36 -5.95
N GLY A 42 -10.10 -4.24 -5.95
CA GLY A 42 -9.73 -5.08 -7.10
C GLY A 42 -9.07 -4.28 -8.23
N CYS A 43 -8.75 -3.00 -7.99
CA CYS A 43 -8.09 -2.16 -8.96
C CYS A 43 -6.70 -2.72 -9.27
N ARG A 44 -6.34 -2.76 -10.56
CA ARG A 44 -4.98 -3.02 -11.00
C ARG A 44 -4.37 -1.74 -11.50
N VAL A 45 -3.16 -1.43 -11.02
CA VAL A 45 -2.34 -0.37 -11.59
C VAL A 45 -1.01 -0.95 -12.04
N PRO A 46 -0.47 -0.45 -13.16
CA PRO A 46 0.90 -0.72 -13.46
C PRO A 46 1.76 -0.10 -12.37
N ASN A 47 2.72 -0.85 -11.84
CA ASN A 47 3.81 -0.22 -11.12
C ASN A 47 4.47 0.71 -12.13
N VAL A 48 4.33 2.01 -11.88
CA VAL A 48 5.06 3.00 -12.66
C VAL A 48 6.40 3.16 -11.98
N ASP A 49 7.20 2.07 -11.96
CA ASP A 49 8.63 2.21 -11.74
C ASP A 49 9.21 2.73 -13.05
N HIS A 50 9.09 4.06 -13.18
CA HIS A 50 9.59 4.90 -14.25
C HIS A 50 8.90 4.78 -15.62
N CYS A 51 8.43 5.94 -16.08
CA CYS A 51 8.33 6.27 -17.50
C CYS A 51 9.68 5.94 -18.17
N ARG A 52 9.78 4.77 -18.80
CA ARG A 52 10.85 4.48 -19.75
C ARG A 52 10.49 5.24 -21.03
N ASN A 53 11.05 6.44 -21.18
CA ASN A 53 11.19 7.05 -22.49
C ASN A 53 12.16 6.16 -23.29
N ASP A 54 11.62 5.40 -24.24
CA ASP A 54 12.33 4.96 -25.44
C ASP A 54 11.44 5.26 -26.64
#